data_AF-A0A7C3I6W1-F1
#
_entry.id   AF-A0A7C3I6W1-F1
#
_cell.length_a   1.000
_cell.length_b   1.000
_cell.length_c   1.000
_cell.angle_alpha   90.00
_cell.angle_beta   90.00
_cell.angle_gamma   90.00
#
_symmetry.space_group_name_H-M   'P 1'
#
loop_
_entity.id
_entity.type
_entity.pdbx_description
1 polymer ?
#
loop_
_entity_poly.entity_id
_entity_poly.type
_entity_poly.pdbx_seq_one_letter_code
_entity_poly.pdbx_strand_id
1 'polypeptide(L)'
;MKMKHGVIRVLRILFGLVIVSAAVSAVAVSPFAVSVVGYSPGPGQWVNDPRFNDPQRALGRPYGRSVWEADNTSVVTLGDGGSLTLAFDHNVIDDPRNPGGCDFIVFGNAIFVGGNPALRWQEPAFVEISQNGAEWFLVMPNILPSALTNSDTGPSATVLRHYADYTPVLELPASRTPEEFFTVPDRQSYSGDFASLVVDEVSGGGDAFDIAAAVRQVSPGVPMLGSDGRPVPAGITWFRYIRITDARVGDSWGA
;
A
#
# COMPACT_ATOMS: atom_id res chain seq x y z
N MET A 1 99.19 6.00 -9.61
CA MET A 1 98.31 6.56 -10.67
C MET A 1 97.50 5.44 -11.31
N LYS A 2 96.24 5.28 -10.91
CA LYS A 2 95.14 4.56 -11.60
C LYS A 2 93.84 4.87 -10.84
N MET A 3 93.10 5.87 -11.31
CA MET A 3 91.76 6.22 -10.79
C MET A 3 90.74 5.20 -11.29
N LYS A 4 89.88 4.68 -10.40
CA LYS A 4 88.68 3.94 -10.77
C LYS A 4 87.46 4.82 -10.49
N HIS A 5 86.70 5.10 -11.55
CA HIS A 5 85.46 5.88 -11.51
C HIS A 5 84.31 4.99 -10.98
N GLY A 6 83.69 5.40 -9.89
CA GLY A 6 82.46 4.80 -9.37
C GLY A 6 81.23 5.47 -9.98
N VAL A 7 80.37 4.66 -10.59
CA VAL A 7 79.11 5.06 -11.26
C VAL A 7 78.03 5.38 -10.21
N ILE A 8 77.40 6.55 -10.32
CA ILE A 8 76.26 6.97 -9.51
C ILE A 8 74.97 6.36 -10.10
N ARG A 9 74.23 5.56 -9.30
CA ARG A 9 72.89 5.07 -9.65
C ARG A 9 71.84 5.99 -9.01
N VAL A 10 71.04 6.66 -9.85
CA VAL A 10 69.90 7.48 -9.42
C VAL A 10 68.67 6.57 -9.28
N LEU A 11 68.14 6.45 -8.07
CA LEU A 11 66.90 5.71 -7.76
C LEU A 11 65.70 6.67 -7.92
N ARG A 12 64.81 6.40 -8.87
CA ARG A 12 63.55 7.14 -9.05
C ARG A 12 62.47 6.51 -8.17
N ILE A 13 61.99 7.25 -7.17
CA ILE A 13 60.84 6.87 -6.33
C ILE A 13 59.59 7.44 -7.01
N LEU A 14 58.70 6.57 -7.50
CA LEU A 14 57.35 6.93 -7.92
C LEU A 14 56.42 6.87 -6.70
N PHE A 15 55.78 7.99 -6.36
CA PHE A 15 54.66 8.04 -5.41
C PHE A 15 53.37 7.67 -6.16
N GLY A 16 52.77 6.52 -5.81
CA GLY A 16 51.45 6.14 -6.28
C GLY A 16 50.36 6.85 -5.49
N LEU A 17 49.46 7.55 -6.19
CA LEU A 17 48.26 8.16 -5.62
C LEU A 17 47.23 7.05 -5.33
N VAL A 18 46.94 6.79 -4.05
CA VAL A 18 45.85 5.90 -3.64
C VAL A 18 44.57 6.72 -3.53
N ILE A 19 43.64 6.50 -4.45
CA ILE A 19 42.28 7.04 -4.35
C ILE A 19 41.47 6.07 -3.49
N VAL A 20 41.15 6.48 -2.26
CA VAL A 20 40.19 5.77 -1.41
C VAL A 20 38.79 6.24 -1.82
N SER A 21 38.05 5.40 -2.53
CA SER A 21 36.63 5.63 -2.80
C SER A 21 35.84 5.28 -1.53
N ALA A 22 35.19 6.26 -0.92
CA ALA A 22 34.23 6.02 0.15
C ALA A 22 32.93 5.48 -0.48
N ALA A 23 32.60 4.22 -0.22
CA ALA A 23 31.29 3.69 -0.56
C ALA A 23 30.24 4.38 0.32
N VAL A 24 29.39 5.21 -0.28
CA VAL A 24 28.19 5.71 0.38
C VAL A 24 27.20 4.54 0.39
N SER A 25 26.97 3.94 1.56
CA SER A 25 25.86 3.02 1.74
C SER A 25 24.57 3.82 1.56
N ALA A 26 23.84 3.57 0.47
CA ALA A 26 22.46 4.01 0.37
C ALA A 26 21.68 3.35 1.52
N VAL A 27 21.00 4.16 2.33
CA VAL A 27 20.06 3.63 3.32
C VAL A 27 18.97 2.91 2.53
N ALA A 28 18.79 1.61 2.80
CA ALA A 28 17.72 0.85 2.19
C ALA A 28 16.39 1.44 2.67
N VAL A 29 15.59 1.89 1.70
CA VAL A 29 14.27 2.46 1.93
C VAL A 29 13.29 1.33 2.27
N SER A 30 12.43 1.53 3.28
CA SER A 30 11.41 0.54 3.62
C SER A 30 10.37 0.44 2.50
N PRO A 31 9.98 -0.76 2.01
CA PRO A 31 8.87 -0.88 1.07
C PRO A 31 7.50 -0.70 1.73
N PHE A 32 7.45 -0.65 3.06
CA PHE A 32 6.23 -0.51 3.84
C PHE A 32 6.16 0.85 4.54
N ALA A 33 4.95 1.25 4.95
CA ALA A 33 4.77 2.42 5.80
C ALA A 33 5.52 2.26 7.14
N VAL A 34 6.12 3.35 7.60
CA VAL A 34 7.05 3.34 8.76
C VAL A 34 6.57 4.18 9.94
N SER A 35 5.50 4.97 9.77
CA SER A 35 4.98 5.81 10.84
C SER A 35 3.47 5.98 10.77
N VAL A 36 2.84 5.98 11.95
CA VAL A 36 1.46 6.42 12.14
C VAL A 36 1.47 7.93 12.33
N VAL A 37 0.74 8.64 11.48
CA VAL A 37 0.60 10.10 11.53
C VAL A 37 -0.66 10.50 12.28
N GLY A 38 -1.73 9.72 12.15
CA GLY A 38 -2.99 9.96 12.85
C GLY A 38 -3.87 8.72 12.86
N TYR A 39 -4.64 8.56 13.92
CA TYR A 39 -5.64 7.51 14.04
C TYR A 39 -6.86 8.10 14.74
N SER A 40 -8.00 8.07 14.06
CA SER A 40 -9.27 8.58 14.55
C SER A 40 -10.33 7.51 14.33
N PRO A 41 -10.39 6.49 15.21
CA PRO A 41 -11.39 5.44 15.07
C PRO A 41 -12.79 6.02 15.27
N GLY A 42 -13.73 5.54 14.47
CA GLY A 42 -15.15 5.72 14.69
C GLY A 42 -15.64 4.92 15.88
N PRO A 43 -16.90 5.08 16.32
CA PRO A 43 -17.53 4.10 17.19
C PRO A 43 -17.62 2.75 16.46
N GLY A 44 -17.66 1.61 17.16
CA GLY A 44 -17.84 0.34 16.47
C GLY A 44 -17.26 -0.85 17.20
N GLN A 45 -17.23 -1.99 16.50
CA GLN A 45 -16.64 -3.20 17.04
C GLN A 45 -15.13 -3.05 17.17
N TRP A 46 -14.56 -3.73 18.17
CA TRP A 46 -13.10 -3.84 18.36
C TRP A 46 -12.35 -2.54 18.66
N VAL A 47 -12.98 -1.37 18.61
CA VAL A 47 -12.33 -0.06 18.87
C VAL A 47 -11.81 0.07 20.31
N ASN A 48 -12.38 -0.72 21.24
CA ASN A 48 -11.92 -0.81 22.62
C ASN A 48 -11.11 -2.10 22.90
N ASP A 49 -10.82 -2.90 21.88
CA ASP A 49 -10.08 -4.14 22.00
C ASP A 49 -8.58 -3.91 21.69
N PRO A 50 -7.68 -4.15 22.66
CA PRO A 50 -6.24 -3.99 22.48
C PRO A 50 -5.62 -4.81 21.34
N ARG A 51 -6.33 -5.78 20.78
CA ARG A 51 -5.89 -6.56 19.61
C ARG A 51 -6.04 -5.81 18.30
N PHE A 52 -6.96 -4.84 18.23
CA PHE A 52 -7.35 -4.18 16.98
C PHE A 52 -7.26 -2.66 17.03
N ASN A 53 -7.13 -2.04 18.21
CA ASN A 53 -7.13 -0.58 18.36
C ASN A 53 -5.73 0.06 18.50
N ASP A 54 -4.66 -0.71 18.28
CA ASP A 54 -3.30 -0.18 18.24
C ASP A 54 -2.91 0.13 16.79
N PRO A 55 -2.84 1.41 16.38
CA PRO A 55 -2.51 1.77 15.01
C PRO A 55 -1.10 1.37 14.59
N GLN A 56 -0.19 1.06 15.52
CA GLN A 56 1.16 0.59 15.18
C GLN A 56 1.16 -0.76 14.45
N ARG A 57 0.07 -1.54 14.57
CA ARG A 57 -0.07 -2.83 13.87
C ARG A 57 -0.18 -2.69 12.34
N ALA A 58 -0.49 -1.51 11.83
CA ALA A 58 -0.56 -1.24 10.40
C ALA A 58 0.80 -0.85 9.78
N LEU A 59 1.88 -0.82 10.56
CA LEU A 59 3.22 -0.52 10.07
C LEU A 59 3.99 -1.78 9.68
N GLY A 60 4.93 -1.62 8.74
CA GLY A 60 5.73 -2.74 8.24
C GLY A 60 4.93 -3.68 7.34
N ARG A 61 5.45 -4.91 7.19
CA ARG A 61 4.80 -5.92 6.34
C ARG A 61 3.47 -6.39 6.95
N PRO A 62 2.52 -6.84 6.12
CA PRO A 62 1.34 -7.52 6.63
C PRO A 62 1.66 -8.96 7.06
N TYR A 63 0.74 -9.52 7.82
CA TYR A 63 0.67 -10.94 8.17
C TYR A 63 -0.67 -11.46 7.67
N GLY A 64 -0.62 -12.48 6.82
CA GLY A 64 -1.78 -13.18 6.29
C GLY A 64 -1.76 -14.65 6.64
N ARG A 65 -2.82 -15.36 6.28
CA ARG A 65 -2.91 -16.81 6.46
C ARG A 65 -3.40 -17.50 5.19
N SER A 66 -4.66 -17.34 4.81
CA SER A 66 -5.19 -17.96 3.60
C SER A 66 -6.36 -17.15 3.04
N VAL A 67 -6.90 -17.60 1.91
CA VAL A 67 -8.09 -16.95 1.33
C VAL A 67 -9.36 -17.16 2.16
N TRP A 68 -9.40 -18.07 3.14
CA TRP A 68 -10.60 -18.33 3.97
C TRP A 68 -10.41 -17.97 5.44
N GLU A 69 -9.20 -17.66 5.87
CA GLU A 69 -8.89 -17.30 7.25
C GLU A 69 -7.91 -16.13 7.26
N ALA A 70 -8.29 -15.05 7.95
CA ALA A 70 -7.43 -13.90 8.17
C ALA A 70 -6.43 -14.15 9.32
N ASP A 71 -5.27 -13.51 9.23
CA ASP A 71 -4.37 -13.32 10.37
C ASP A 71 -4.57 -11.91 10.91
N ASN A 72 -4.94 -11.80 12.19
CA ASN A 72 -5.30 -10.53 12.83
C ASN A 72 -4.11 -9.84 13.53
N THR A 73 -2.87 -10.31 13.34
CA THR A 73 -1.71 -9.75 14.04
C THR A 73 -1.28 -8.38 13.54
N SER A 74 -1.57 -8.04 12.27
CA SER A 74 -1.29 -6.74 11.65
C SER A 74 -2.55 -6.02 11.16
N VAL A 75 -3.63 -6.10 11.93
CA VAL A 75 -4.92 -5.48 11.58
C VAL A 75 -5.24 -4.38 12.59
N VAL A 76 -5.80 -3.29 12.08
CA VAL A 76 -6.29 -2.16 12.88
C VAL A 76 -7.73 -1.89 12.49
N THR A 77 -8.63 -1.81 13.47
CA THR A 77 -10.01 -1.43 13.20
C THR A 77 -10.10 0.07 12.97
N LEU A 78 -10.87 0.48 11.95
CA LEU A 78 -11.22 1.88 11.76
C LEU A 78 -12.48 2.26 12.57
N GLY A 79 -13.35 1.29 12.87
CA GLY A 79 -14.71 1.60 13.33
C GLY A 79 -15.53 2.34 12.27
N ASP A 80 -16.75 2.71 12.63
CA ASP A 80 -17.75 3.32 11.78
C ASP A 80 -17.39 4.79 11.44
N GLY A 81 -17.01 5.05 10.18
CA GLY A 81 -16.54 6.34 9.70
C GLY A 81 -15.15 6.77 10.20
N GLY A 82 -14.38 5.86 10.79
CA GLY A 82 -13.04 6.18 11.28
C GLY A 82 -11.97 6.20 10.20
N SER A 83 -10.78 6.66 10.57
CA SER A 83 -9.64 6.74 9.65
C SER A 83 -8.28 6.49 10.31
N LEU A 84 -7.35 6.01 9.50
CA LEU A 84 -5.94 5.83 9.82
C LEU A 84 -5.08 6.55 8.78
N THR A 85 -4.11 7.32 9.24
CA THR A 85 -3.13 8.00 8.39
C THR A 85 -1.73 7.48 8.68
N LEU A 86 -1.04 7.04 7.63
CA LEU A 86 0.31 6.50 7.68
C LEU A 86 1.27 7.32 6.80
N ALA A 87 2.56 7.18 7.03
CA ALA A 87 3.58 7.75 6.15
C ALA A 87 4.74 6.81 5.86
N PHE A 88 5.30 6.99 4.67
CA PHE A 88 6.51 6.36 4.17
C PHE A 88 7.75 7.23 4.46
N ASP A 89 8.91 6.60 4.61
CA ASP A 89 10.21 7.28 4.75
C ASP A 89 10.70 7.89 3.42
N HIS A 90 10.04 7.55 2.31
CA HIS A 90 10.35 7.98 0.96
C HIS A 90 9.08 8.42 0.22
N ASN A 91 9.24 8.87 -1.03
CA ASN A 91 8.12 9.13 -1.92
C ASN A 91 7.77 7.81 -2.63
N VAL A 92 6.52 7.38 -2.53
CA VAL A 92 5.97 6.35 -3.42
C VAL A 92 5.72 7.00 -4.77
N ILE A 93 6.24 6.42 -5.85
CA ILE A 93 6.29 7.03 -7.19
C ILE A 93 5.31 6.32 -8.12
N ASP A 94 4.60 7.10 -8.94
CA ASP A 94 3.85 6.63 -10.11
C ASP A 94 4.84 6.09 -11.15
N ASP A 95 4.90 4.76 -11.29
CA ASP A 95 5.77 4.09 -12.23
C ASP A 95 4.97 3.20 -13.19
N PRO A 96 4.85 3.59 -14.48
CA PRO A 96 4.07 2.81 -15.46
C PRO A 96 4.67 1.43 -15.77
N ARG A 97 5.85 1.11 -15.23
CA ARG A 97 6.47 -0.23 -15.33
C ARG A 97 5.98 -1.18 -14.24
N ASN A 98 5.30 -0.68 -13.21
CA ASN A 98 4.68 -1.53 -12.22
C ASN A 98 3.59 -2.40 -12.87
N PRO A 99 3.41 -3.67 -12.45
CA PRO A 99 2.37 -4.52 -13.02
C PRO A 99 0.99 -3.88 -12.88
N GLY A 100 0.27 -3.77 -14.00
CA GLY A 100 -1.04 -3.12 -14.04
C GLY A 100 -1.01 -1.60 -13.78
N GLY A 101 0.16 -0.97 -13.75
CA GLY A 101 0.31 0.45 -13.36
C GLY A 101 0.07 0.71 -11.88
N CYS A 102 0.00 -0.33 -11.04
CA CYS A 102 -0.30 -0.17 -9.63
C CYS A 102 0.97 0.11 -8.82
N ASP A 103 0.97 1.21 -8.07
CA ASP A 103 2.15 1.75 -7.40
C ASP A 103 2.24 1.41 -5.91
N PHE A 104 1.13 1.02 -5.31
CA PHE A 104 1.08 0.61 -3.91
C PHE A 104 -0.06 -0.37 -3.64
N ILE A 105 0.01 -1.02 -2.48
CA ILE A 105 -0.95 -2.03 -2.05
C ILE A 105 -1.43 -1.66 -0.64
N VAL A 106 -2.73 -1.80 -0.38
CA VAL A 106 -3.28 -1.72 0.97
C VAL A 106 -3.81 -3.10 1.37
N PHE A 107 -3.41 -3.56 2.54
CA PHE A 107 -3.79 -4.87 3.06
C PHE A 107 -4.89 -4.72 4.12
N GLY A 108 -5.95 -5.52 3.98
CA GLY A 108 -7.05 -5.62 4.92
C GLY A 108 -7.16 -6.99 5.58
N ASN A 109 -8.34 -7.32 6.10
CA ASN A 109 -8.73 -8.60 6.69
C ASN A 109 -9.82 -9.34 5.88
N ALA A 110 -10.04 -8.97 4.62
CA ALA A 110 -10.99 -9.63 3.74
C ALA A 110 -10.71 -11.13 3.58
N ILE A 111 -11.79 -11.91 3.41
CA ILE A 111 -11.73 -13.36 3.16
C ILE A 111 -12.73 -13.79 2.10
N PHE A 112 -12.45 -14.85 1.36
CA PHE A 112 -13.39 -15.54 0.48
C PHE A 112 -14.32 -16.43 1.31
N VAL A 113 -15.61 -16.11 1.29
CA VAL A 113 -16.65 -16.85 2.02
C VAL A 113 -16.75 -18.25 1.45
N GLY A 114 -16.46 -19.25 2.29
CA GLY A 114 -16.40 -20.66 1.86
C GLY A 114 -15.34 -20.92 0.78
N GLY A 115 -14.31 -20.08 0.66
CA GLY A 115 -13.28 -20.16 -0.38
C GLY A 115 -13.74 -19.71 -1.76
N ASN A 116 -14.94 -19.13 -1.90
CA ASN A 116 -15.45 -18.63 -3.18
C ASN A 116 -14.89 -17.23 -3.48
N PRO A 117 -14.02 -17.04 -4.49
CA PRO A 117 -13.52 -15.72 -4.86
C PRO A 117 -14.60 -14.81 -5.45
N ALA A 118 -15.84 -15.26 -5.68
CA ALA A 118 -16.95 -14.39 -6.09
C ALA A 118 -17.80 -13.90 -4.90
N LEU A 119 -17.49 -14.32 -3.67
CA LEU A 119 -18.21 -13.90 -2.46
C LEU A 119 -17.19 -13.65 -1.34
N ARG A 120 -17.07 -12.40 -0.89
CA ARG A 120 -16.11 -11.99 0.11
C ARG A 120 -16.79 -11.56 1.38
N TRP A 121 -16.11 -11.71 2.50
CA TRP A 121 -16.32 -10.82 3.63
C TRP A 121 -15.44 -9.61 3.38
N GLN A 122 -16.04 -8.47 3.06
CA GLN A 122 -15.32 -7.23 2.75
C GLN A 122 -15.89 -6.07 3.58
N GLU A 123 -15.04 -5.25 4.17
CA GLU A 123 -15.37 -4.08 4.98
C GLU A 123 -14.66 -2.87 4.34
N PRO A 124 -15.17 -2.37 3.20
CA PRO A 124 -14.40 -1.53 2.31
C PRO A 124 -13.99 -0.21 2.96
N ALA A 125 -12.75 0.21 2.68
CA ALA A 125 -12.26 1.53 3.06
C ALA A 125 -11.72 2.27 1.82
N PHE A 126 -12.11 3.53 1.63
CA PHE A 126 -11.55 4.32 0.52
C PHE A 126 -10.17 4.86 0.90
N VAL A 127 -9.36 5.10 -0.12
CA VAL A 127 -7.96 5.49 0.04
C VAL A 127 -7.74 6.90 -0.48
N GLU A 128 -7.09 7.71 0.35
CA GLU A 128 -6.62 9.04 0.00
C GLU A 128 -5.10 9.10 0.09
N ILE A 129 -4.45 9.82 -0.82
CA ILE A 129 -3.00 10.01 -0.84
C ILE A 129 -2.65 11.50 -0.78
N SER A 130 -1.48 11.81 -0.21
CA SER A 130 -0.99 13.17 -0.05
C SER A 130 0.53 13.26 -0.15
N GLN A 131 1.00 14.34 -0.76
CA GLN A 131 2.42 14.68 -0.85
C GLN A 131 2.94 15.37 0.43
N ASN A 132 2.06 16.08 1.15
CA ASN A 132 2.44 17.00 2.23
C ASN A 132 1.69 16.77 3.56
N GLY A 133 0.73 15.83 3.59
CA GLY A 133 -0.09 15.52 4.76
C GLY A 133 -1.23 16.52 5.01
N ALA A 134 -1.38 17.54 4.15
CA ALA A 134 -2.37 18.61 4.30
C ALA A 134 -3.39 18.64 3.15
N GLU A 135 -2.95 18.49 1.90
CA GLU A 135 -3.80 18.36 0.72
C GLU A 135 -3.96 16.88 0.37
N TRP A 136 -5.20 16.41 0.29
CA TRP A 136 -5.53 14.99 0.13
C TRP A 136 -6.28 14.75 -1.18
N PHE A 137 -5.91 13.69 -1.88
CA PHE A 137 -6.53 13.27 -3.13
C PHE A 137 -7.13 11.88 -2.97
N LEU A 138 -8.37 11.70 -3.43
CA LEU A 138 -9.04 10.39 -3.43
C LEU A 138 -8.48 9.55 -4.56
N VAL A 139 -8.05 8.32 -4.31
CA VAL A 139 -7.80 7.36 -5.40
C VAL A 139 -9.15 6.84 -5.87
N MET A 140 -9.56 7.22 -7.09
CA MET A 140 -10.97 7.13 -7.51
C MET A 140 -11.49 5.68 -7.53
N PRO A 141 -12.45 5.32 -6.67
CA PRO A 141 -13.03 3.98 -6.67
C PRO A 141 -14.02 3.76 -7.82
N ASN A 142 -14.26 2.49 -8.16
CA ASN A 142 -15.25 2.12 -9.19
C ASN A 142 -16.70 2.40 -8.78
N ILE A 143 -16.99 2.38 -7.49
CA ILE A 143 -18.26 2.78 -6.88
C ILE A 143 -17.93 3.86 -5.85
N LEU A 144 -18.62 4.99 -5.86
CA LEU A 144 -18.35 6.05 -4.86
C LEU A 144 -18.72 5.59 -3.45
N PRO A 145 -18.01 6.03 -2.39
CA PRO A 145 -18.36 5.68 -1.01
C PRO A 145 -19.82 6.03 -0.68
N SER A 146 -20.30 7.18 -1.16
CA SER A 146 -21.70 7.61 -1.00
C SER A 146 -22.74 6.74 -1.73
N ALA A 147 -22.29 5.87 -2.63
CA ALA A 147 -23.13 4.95 -3.39
C ALA A 147 -23.04 3.50 -2.88
N LEU A 148 -22.16 3.21 -1.92
CA LEU A 148 -22.10 1.91 -1.28
C LEU A 148 -23.34 1.70 -0.40
N THR A 149 -23.79 0.45 -0.39
CA THR A 149 -24.99 -0.02 0.29
C THR A 149 -24.64 -1.18 1.23
N ASN A 150 -25.65 -1.63 1.98
CA ASN A 150 -25.53 -2.73 2.93
C ASN A 150 -25.06 -4.02 2.26
N SER A 151 -25.46 -4.28 1.02
CA SER A 151 -24.99 -5.44 0.27
C SER A 151 -23.53 -5.36 -0.21
N ASP A 152 -22.85 -4.23 0.01
CA ASP A 152 -21.45 -4.01 -0.41
C ASP A 152 -20.44 -4.18 0.74
N THR A 153 -20.92 -4.25 1.99
CA THR A 153 -20.11 -4.53 3.20
C THR A 153 -20.54 -5.88 3.80
N GLY A 154 -19.63 -6.62 4.45
CA GLY A 154 -19.90 -7.96 4.97
C GLY A 154 -19.83 -9.02 3.85
N PRO A 155 -20.65 -10.09 3.91
CA PRO A 155 -20.72 -11.11 2.85
C PRO A 155 -21.28 -10.55 1.54
N SER A 156 -20.41 -10.07 0.65
CA SER A 156 -20.76 -9.40 -0.60
C SER A 156 -20.16 -10.05 -1.84
N ALA A 157 -20.92 -10.01 -2.94
CA ALA A 157 -20.46 -10.38 -4.28
C ALA A 157 -20.07 -9.14 -5.12
N THR A 158 -20.16 -7.94 -4.55
CA THR A 158 -19.82 -6.69 -5.24
C THR A 158 -18.33 -6.64 -5.51
N VAL A 159 -17.96 -6.50 -6.79
CA VAL A 159 -16.56 -6.28 -7.18
C VAL A 159 -16.17 -4.83 -6.92
N LEU A 160 -15.26 -4.61 -5.99
CA LEU A 160 -14.71 -3.31 -5.64
C LEU A 160 -13.30 -3.16 -6.21
N ARG A 161 -12.96 -1.94 -6.64
CA ARG A 161 -11.62 -1.56 -7.09
C ARG A 161 -11.27 -0.19 -6.53
N HIS A 162 -9.99 -0.03 -6.19
CA HIS A 162 -9.48 1.10 -5.42
C HIS A 162 -10.24 1.32 -4.10
N TYR A 163 -10.61 0.20 -3.47
CA TYR A 163 -10.96 0.11 -2.06
C TYR A 163 -9.92 -0.79 -1.40
N ALA A 164 -9.60 -0.49 -0.14
CA ALA A 164 -8.94 -1.46 0.71
C ALA A 164 -9.98 -2.44 1.27
N ASP A 165 -9.48 -3.59 1.71
CA ASP A 165 -10.27 -4.67 2.31
C ASP A 165 -11.19 -5.41 1.34
N TYR A 166 -10.66 -5.73 0.15
CA TYR A 166 -11.35 -6.57 -0.83
C TYR A 166 -10.61 -7.89 -1.09
N THR A 167 -9.28 -7.85 -1.27
CA THR A 167 -8.48 -9.06 -1.53
C THR A 167 -7.85 -9.62 -0.25
N PRO A 168 -7.99 -10.93 0.04
CA PRO A 168 -7.38 -11.55 1.22
C PRO A 168 -5.86 -11.44 1.26
N VAL A 169 -5.29 -11.54 2.46
CA VAL A 169 -3.83 -11.55 2.67
C VAL A 169 -3.35 -12.97 2.92
N LEU A 170 -2.38 -13.42 2.12
CA LEU A 170 -1.85 -14.79 2.17
C LEU A 170 -0.67 -14.93 3.13
N GLU A 171 -0.49 -16.15 3.65
CA GLU A 171 0.70 -16.50 4.41
C GLU A 171 1.97 -16.34 3.55
N LEU A 172 3.02 -15.77 4.13
CA LEU A 172 4.32 -15.62 3.48
C LEU A 172 4.93 -17.02 3.22
N PRO A 173 5.21 -17.41 1.97
CA PRO A 173 5.88 -18.66 1.68
C PRO A 173 7.31 -18.65 2.20
N ALA A 174 7.78 -19.80 2.72
CA ALA A 174 9.15 -19.94 3.22
C ALA A 174 10.26 -19.71 2.16
N SER A 175 9.89 -19.68 0.88
CA SER A 175 10.78 -19.47 -0.27
C SER A 175 10.93 -18.01 -0.71
N ARG A 176 10.22 -17.07 -0.09
CA ARG A 176 10.20 -15.65 -0.46
C ARG A 176 10.54 -14.76 0.73
N THR A 177 11.16 -13.61 0.48
CA THR A 177 11.20 -12.55 1.49
C THR A 177 9.87 -11.79 1.53
N PRO A 178 9.56 -11.07 2.64
CA PRO A 178 8.40 -10.18 2.69
C PRO A 178 8.34 -9.18 1.53
N GLU A 179 9.48 -8.61 1.17
CA GLU A 179 9.59 -7.62 0.11
C GLU A 179 9.30 -8.24 -1.26
N GLU A 180 9.72 -9.49 -1.50
CA GLU A 180 9.44 -10.17 -2.77
C GLU A 180 7.99 -10.59 -2.95
N PHE A 181 7.21 -10.69 -1.87
CA PHE A 181 5.85 -11.25 -1.89
C PHE A 181 4.77 -10.19 -1.67
N PHE A 182 4.98 -9.27 -0.72
CA PHE A 182 4.00 -8.24 -0.36
C PHE A 182 4.20 -6.92 -1.12
N THR A 183 5.08 -6.86 -2.12
CA THR A 183 5.18 -5.71 -3.03
C THR A 183 4.87 -6.09 -4.48
N VAL A 184 4.31 -7.28 -4.72
CA VAL A 184 3.81 -7.69 -6.02
C VAL A 184 2.30 -7.46 -6.02
N PRO A 185 1.78 -6.49 -6.79
CA PRO A 185 0.34 -6.22 -6.80
C PRO A 185 -0.43 -7.41 -7.34
N ASP A 186 -1.56 -7.71 -6.72
CA ASP A 186 -2.54 -8.60 -7.34
C ASP A 186 -3.22 -7.89 -8.53
N ARG A 187 -3.70 -8.67 -9.49
CA ARG A 187 -4.44 -8.12 -10.62
C ARG A 187 -5.75 -7.49 -10.14
N GLN A 188 -6.20 -6.43 -10.83
CA GLN A 188 -7.52 -5.88 -10.53
C GLN A 188 -8.64 -6.86 -10.90
N SER A 189 -9.66 -6.95 -10.04
CA SER A 189 -10.86 -7.75 -10.28
C SER A 189 -11.87 -7.05 -11.21
N TYR A 190 -12.51 -7.83 -12.09
CA TYR A 190 -13.51 -7.37 -13.04
C TYR A 190 -14.78 -8.22 -12.95
N SER A 191 -15.94 -7.57 -12.92
CA SER A 191 -17.23 -8.25 -12.95
C SER A 191 -17.37 -9.11 -14.20
N GLY A 192 -17.72 -10.38 -14.02
CA GLY A 192 -17.86 -11.35 -15.10
C GLY A 192 -16.58 -12.07 -15.51
N ASP A 193 -15.42 -11.70 -14.95
CA ASP A 193 -14.15 -12.41 -15.13
C ASP A 193 -13.73 -13.10 -13.84
N PHE A 194 -14.14 -14.36 -13.68
CA PHE A 194 -13.83 -15.14 -12.48
C PHE A 194 -12.32 -15.32 -12.23
N ALA A 195 -11.51 -15.36 -13.29
CA ALA A 195 -10.06 -15.52 -13.17
C ALA A 195 -9.37 -14.25 -12.66
N SER A 196 -10.05 -13.10 -12.71
CA SER A 196 -9.59 -11.87 -12.08
C SER A 196 -9.93 -11.76 -10.59
N LEU A 197 -10.74 -12.69 -10.07
CA LEU A 197 -11.22 -12.66 -8.68
C LEU A 197 -10.34 -13.47 -7.72
N VAL A 198 -9.45 -14.31 -8.26
CA VAL A 198 -8.51 -15.12 -7.48
C VAL A 198 -7.23 -14.35 -7.24
N VAL A 199 -6.60 -14.58 -6.09
CA VAL A 199 -5.29 -14.00 -5.78
C VAL A 199 -4.22 -14.65 -6.67
N ASP A 200 -3.39 -13.83 -7.32
CA ASP A 200 -2.26 -14.30 -8.10
C ASP A 200 -1.23 -15.02 -7.22
N GLU A 201 -0.73 -16.19 -7.68
CA GLU A 201 0.20 -17.03 -6.91
C GLU A 201 1.50 -16.34 -6.48
N VAL A 202 1.88 -15.28 -7.19
CA VAL A 202 3.08 -14.49 -6.91
C VAL A 202 2.84 -13.32 -5.96
N SER A 203 1.58 -13.01 -5.66
CA SER A 203 1.16 -11.90 -4.82
C SER A 203 0.79 -12.39 -3.42
N GLY A 204 1.11 -11.57 -2.42
CA GLY A 204 0.58 -11.74 -1.06
C GLY A 204 -0.89 -11.35 -0.89
N GLY A 205 -1.55 -10.93 -1.98
CA GLY A 205 -2.90 -10.40 -1.98
C GLY A 205 -2.93 -8.91 -1.66
N GLY A 206 -3.97 -8.47 -0.95
CA GLY A 206 -4.25 -7.05 -0.75
C GLY A 206 -4.67 -6.33 -2.03
N ASP A 207 -5.03 -5.06 -1.88
CA ASP A 207 -5.66 -4.29 -2.93
C ASP A 207 -4.67 -3.32 -3.56
N ALA A 208 -4.46 -3.43 -4.87
CA ALA A 208 -3.49 -2.64 -5.60
C ALA A 208 -4.10 -1.34 -6.14
N PHE A 209 -3.33 -0.25 -6.09
CA PHE A 209 -3.77 1.10 -6.44
C PHE A 209 -2.77 1.77 -7.38
N ASP A 210 -3.32 2.48 -8.38
CA ASP A 210 -2.57 3.32 -9.32
C ASP A 210 -2.69 4.79 -8.90
N ILE A 211 -1.56 5.49 -8.74
CA ILE A 211 -1.53 6.91 -8.37
C ILE A 211 -2.18 7.78 -9.44
N ALA A 212 -2.11 7.40 -10.72
CA ALA A 212 -2.73 8.11 -11.82
C ALA A 212 -4.27 8.13 -11.72
N ALA A 213 -4.88 7.23 -10.93
CA ALA A 213 -6.30 7.24 -10.63
C ALA A 213 -6.71 8.28 -9.56
N ALA A 214 -5.75 9.01 -8.97
CA ALA A 214 -6.04 10.01 -7.96
C ALA A 214 -6.76 11.25 -8.54
N VAL A 215 -7.77 11.72 -7.81
CA VAL A 215 -8.61 12.87 -8.16
C VAL A 215 -8.66 13.87 -7.01
N ARG A 216 -8.90 15.13 -7.33
CA ARG A 216 -9.22 16.16 -6.34
C ARG A 216 -10.54 15.82 -5.67
N GLN A 217 -10.67 16.20 -4.40
CA GLN A 217 -11.88 15.96 -3.61
C GLN A 217 -12.32 17.24 -2.89
N VAL A 218 -13.60 17.34 -2.57
CA VAL A 218 -14.19 18.46 -1.82
C VAL A 218 -14.36 18.15 -0.33
N SER A 219 -14.44 16.87 -0.01
CA SER A 219 -14.42 16.28 1.33
C SER A 219 -13.92 14.84 1.20
N PRO A 220 -13.49 14.17 2.29
CA PRO A 220 -13.04 12.79 2.23
C PRO A 220 -14.03 11.89 1.47
N GLY A 221 -13.54 11.16 0.47
CA GLY A 221 -14.33 10.22 -0.32
C GLY A 221 -15.26 10.86 -1.37
N VAL A 222 -15.31 12.19 -1.48
CA VAL A 222 -16.20 12.91 -2.40
C VAL A 222 -15.39 13.63 -3.48
N PRO A 223 -15.35 13.12 -4.72
CA PRO A 223 -14.54 13.72 -5.78
C PRO A 223 -15.05 15.11 -6.15
N MET A 224 -14.12 16.02 -6.44
CA MET A 224 -14.41 17.30 -7.07
C MET A 224 -14.74 17.04 -8.54
N LEU A 225 -15.91 17.51 -8.98
CA LEU A 225 -16.32 17.42 -10.37
C LEU A 225 -16.01 18.72 -11.13
N GLY A 226 -15.51 18.59 -12.36
CA GLY A 226 -15.34 19.69 -13.29
C GLY A 226 -16.67 20.17 -13.87
N SER A 227 -16.61 21.18 -14.74
CA SER A 227 -17.78 21.71 -15.45
C SER A 227 -18.44 20.69 -16.38
N ASP A 228 -17.73 19.63 -16.75
CA ASP A 228 -18.20 18.52 -17.57
C ASP A 228 -18.81 17.37 -16.73
N GLY A 229 -18.87 17.53 -15.40
CA GLY A 229 -19.39 16.53 -14.48
C GLY A 229 -18.44 15.36 -14.21
N ARG A 230 -17.18 15.43 -14.67
CA ARG A 230 -16.19 14.37 -14.44
C ARG A 230 -15.27 14.70 -13.26
N PRO A 231 -14.75 13.70 -12.54
CA PRO A 231 -13.73 13.93 -11.52
C PRO A 231 -12.53 14.68 -12.07
N VAL A 232 -12.07 15.70 -11.35
CA VAL A 232 -10.87 16.46 -11.71
C VAL A 232 -9.63 15.66 -11.30
N PRO A 233 -8.74 15.26 -12.24
CA PRO A 233 -7.52 14.52 -11.90
C PRO A 233 -6.64 15.31 -10.92
N ALA A 234 -5.99 14.60 -10.00
CA ALA A 234 -5.01 15.19 -9.09
C ALA A 234 -3.72 15.59 -9.84
N GLY A 235 -3.30 14.77 -10.81
CA GLY A 235 -2.10 15.01 -11.62
C GLY A 235 -0.79 14.91 -10.82
N ILE A 236 -0.81 14.24 -9.67
CA ILE A 236 0.38 13.97 -8.86
C ILE A 236 1.06 12.69 -9.36
N THR A 237 2.39 12.64 -9.28
CA THR A 237 3.20 11.48 -9.71
C THR A 237 3.89 10.79 -8.53
N TRP A 238 3.56 11.21 -7.30
CA TRP A 238 4.08 10.60 -6.08
C TRP A 238 3.26 11.03 -4.86
N PHE A 239 3.35 10.27 -3.78
CA PHE A 239 2.84 10.64 -2.46
C PHE A 239 3.80 10.19 -1.35
N ARG A 240 3.57 10.68 -0.12
CA ARG A 240 4.31 10.28 1.08
C ARG A 240 3.41 9.85 2.23
N TYR A 241 2.17 10.35 2.22
CA TYR A 241 1.17 10.08 3.22
C TYR A 241 -0.03 9.39 2.58
N ILE A 242 -0.56 8.39 3.25
CA ILE A 242 -1.78 7.66 2.87
C ILE A 242 -2.77 7.74 4.02
N ARG A 243 -4.04 7.92 3.69
CA ARG A 243 -5.14 7.81 4.64
C ARG A 243 -6.11 6.75 4.15
N ILE A 244 -6.46 5.85 5.05
CA ILE A 244 -7.49 4.83 4.85
C ILE A 244 -8.67 5.24 5.72
N THR A 245 -9.84 5.37 5.11
CA THR A 245 -11.06 5.81 5.79
C THR A 245 -12.16 4.80 5.52
N ASP A 246 -12.87 4.39 6.56
CA ASP A 246 -14.06 3.55 6.42
C ASP A 246 -14.99 4.10 5.32
N ALA A 247 -15.39 3.24 4.38
CA ALA A 247 -16.11 3.71 3.21
C ALA A 247 -17.60 3.91 3.45
N ARG A 248 -18.14 3.40 4.56
CA ARG A 248 -19.58 3.38 4.76
C ARG A 248 -20.01 3.58 6.20
N VAL A 249 -20.33 4.85 6.49
CA VAL A 249 -20.87 5.22 7.79
C VAL A 249 -22.25 4.62 8.04
N GLY A 250 -22.45 4.07 9.23
CA GLY A 250 -23.70 3.50 9.73
C GLY A 250 -24.00 2.11 9.18
N ASP A 251 -23.01 1.41 8.64
CA ASP A 251 -23.17 -0.01 8.37
C ASP A 251 -23.16 -0.82 9.67
N SER A 252 -23.83 -1.98 9.60
CA SER A 252 -24.00 -2.87 10.74
C SER A 252 -23.62 -4.26 10.29
N TRP A 253 -22.97 -5.01 11.19
CA TRP A 253 -22.64 -6.41 10.99
C TRP A 253 -23.79 -7.22 10.37
N GLY A 254 -23.54 -7.94 9.28
CA GLY A 254 -24.47 -8.90 8.70
C GLY A 254 -25.51 -8.33 7.73
N ALA A 255 -25.16 -7.28 6.99
CA ALA A 255 -25.82 -6.98 5.73
C ALA A 255 -25.24 -7.81 4.57
#